data_AF-A0A3P7NAZ3-F1
#
_entry.id   AF-A0A3P7NAZ3-F1
#
_cell.length_a   1.000
_cell.length_b   1.000
_cell.length_c   1.000
_cell.angle_alpha   90.00
_cell.angle_beta   90.00
_cell.angle_gamma   90.00
#
_symmetry.space_group_name_H-M   'P 1'
#
loop_
_entity.id
_entity.type
_entity.pdbx_description
1 polymer ?
#
loop_
_entity_poly.entity_id
_entity_poly.type
_entity_poly.pdbx_seq_one_letter_code
_entity_poly.pdbx_strand_id
1 'polypeptide(L)'
;MIVDANGMATINFEHSWGDGVAILRLMEESFHFTLSESLRQKIKDAQEKHVAVGSRLRIGTAEYFGMNRKFIKRSKLSPDSIMQLAVQLAFYKLFNEFGRTECVRSATCATRDTVLAVENGQGDLAELLKKCSAVHSQMIKEAATELFNSDVYQYMNQFVISTSTLATETVVLGGFGPVVPDGFGIAYNVVPAKMGAVILSYNGQRDATIFADALLESLDILKNTIEKKLLI
;
A
#
# COMPACT_ATOMS: atom_id res chain seq x y z
N MET A 1 4.78 17.10 10.93
CA MET A 1 4.54 17.97 9.76
C MET A 1 5.87 18.53 9.32
N ILE A 2 6.17 18.48 8.03
CA ILE A 2 7.38 19.02 7.41
C ILE A 2 6.90 20.11 6.46
N VAL A 3 7.44 21.32 6.57
CA VAL A 3 7.19 22.42 5.62
C VAL A 3 8.53 22.84 5.06
N ASP A 4 8.70 22.80 3.75
CA ASP A 4 9.93 23.23 3.09
C ASP A 4 9.99 24.76 2.91
N ALA A 5 11.13 25.27 2.47
CA ALA A 5 11.34 26.70 2.24
C ALA A 5 10.44 27.29 1.13
N ASN A 6 9.84 26.45 0.28
CA ASN A 6 8.92 26.84 -0.78
C ASN A 6 7.46 26.79 -0.34
N GLY A 7 7.19 26.43 0.92
CA GLY A 7 5.84 26.31 1.48
C GLY A 7 5.15 24.97 1.17
N MET A 8 5.86 23.98 0.62
CA MET A 8 5.30 22.64 0.47
C MET A 8 5.23 21.94 1.81
N ALA A 9 4.05 21.45 2.17
CA ALA A 9 3.79 20.74 3.42
C ALA A 9 3.61 19.23 3.17
N THR A 10 4.20 18.40 4.03
CA THR A 10 3.98 16.96 4.05
C THR A 10 3.91 16.43 5.49
N ILE A 11 3.41 15.21 5.63
CA ILE A 11 3.34 14.49 6.90
C ILE A 11 4.10 13.19 6.73
N ASN A 12 5.23 13.06 7.44
CA ASN A 12 5.82 11.78 7.73
C ASN A 12 5.25 11.29 9.07
N PHE A 13 4.81 10.04 9.13
CA PHE A 13 4.25 9.45 10.34
C PHE A 13 4.82 8.05 10.56
N GLU A 14 5.06 7.71 11.82
CA GLU A 14 5.47 6.37 12.23
C GLU A 14 4.21 5.50 12.31
N HIS A 15 4.25 4.29 11.75
CA HIS A 15 3.07 3.46 11.50
C HIS A 15 2.66 2.59 12.70
N SER A 16 3.50 2.44 13.74
CA SER A 16 3.32 1.44 14.80
C SER A 16 2.45 1.87 16.00
N TRP A 17 2.15 3.16 16.15
CA TRP A 17 1.66 3.71 17.41
C TRP A 17 0.28 4.37 17.26
N GLY A 18 -0.69 3.88 18.03
CA GLY A 18 -2.02 4.46 18.15
C GLY A 18 -2.09 5.70 19.06
N ASP A 19 -3.28 6.33 19.01
CA ASP A 19 -3.82 7.56 19.62
C ASP A 19 -2.86 8.71 20.03
N GLY A 20 -3.00 9.80 19.28
CA GLY A 20 -2.19 11.03 19.19
C GLY A 20 -2.09 11.92 20.43
N VAL A 21 -2.25 11.41 21.64
CA VAL A 21 -2.13 12.19 22.88
C VAL A 21 -0.67 12.58 23.18
N ALA A 22 0.32 11.85 22.65
CA ALA A 22 1.74 12.11 22.87
C ALA A 22 2.32 13.26 22.01
N ILE A 23 1.69 13.64 20.90
CA ILE A 23 2.22 14.68 19.98
C ILE A 23 2.03 16.10 20.52
N LEU A 24 0.99 16.34 21.32
CA LEU A 24 0.65 17.67 21.83
C LEU A 24 1.67 18.23 22.84
N ARG A 25 2.39 17.38 23.59
CA ARG A 25 3.44 17.83 24.54
C ARG A 25 4.79 18.08 23.90
N LEU A 26 5.11 17.39 22.80
CA LEU A 26 6.42 17.47 22.14
C LEU A 26 6.63 18.82 21.42
N MET A 27 5.55 19.51 21.03
CA MET A 27 5.62 20.74 20.25
C MET A 27 5.90 22.01 21.07
N GLU A 28 5.89 21.95 22.41
CA GLU A 28 6.06 23.13 23.27
C GLU A 28 7.44 23.25 23.93
N GLU A 29 8.33 22.27 23.79
CA GLU A 29 9.63 22.26 24.47
C GLU A 29 10.81 22.47 23.50
N SER A 30 11.61 23.50 23.76
CA SER A 30 12.95 23.63 23.16
C SER A 30 13.91 22.67 23.87
N PHE A 31 14.19 21.52 23.27
CA PHE A 31 15.08 20.53 23.85
C PHE A 31 16.55 20.96 23.75
N HIS A 32 17.23 21.05 24.89
CA HIS A 32 18.68 21.21 24.95
C HIS A 32 19.33 19.86 25.27
N PHE A 33 20.15 19.34 24.35
CA PHE A 33 20.81 18.04 24.51
C PHE A 33 22.31 18.21 24.79
N THR A 34 22.78 17.66 25.91
CA THR A 34 24.21 17.51 26.17
C THR A 34 24.69 16.17 25.62
N LEU A 35 25.56 16.19 24.61
CA LEU A 35 26.00 14.99 23.90
C LEU A 35 27.40 14.56 24.35
N SER A 36 27.50 13.35 24.91
CA SER A 36 28.78 12.66 25.17
C SER A 36 29.46 12.27 23.85
N GLU A 37 30.76 12.00 23.89
CA GLU A 37 31.51 11.49 22.71
C GLU A 37 30.91 10.18 22.17
N SER A 38 30.48 9.28 23.07
CA SER A 38 29.84 8.02 22.65
C SER A 38 28.50 8.24 21.94
N LEU A 39 27.71 9.23 22.37
CA LEU A 39 26.46 9.60 21.69
C LEU A 39 26.74 10.26 20.34
N ARG A 40 27.76 11.12 20.25
CA ARG A 40 28.18 11.72 18.98
C ARG A 40 28.59 10.65 17.95
N GLN A 41 29.32 9.62 18.39
CA GLN A 41 29.67 8.51 17.52
C GLN A 41 28.42 7.73 17.06
N LYS A 42 27.49 7.41 17.96
CA LYS A 42 26.21 6.75 17.59
C LYS A 42 25.38 7.58 16.61
N ILE A 43 25.34 8.90 16.77
CA ILE A 43 24.68 9.81 15.83
C ILE A 43 25.33 9.71 14.46
N LYS A 44 26.66 9.71 14.40
CA LYS A 44 27.41 9.56 13.14
C LYS A 44 27.11 8.23 12.46
N ASP A 45 27.17 7.12 13.19
CA ASP A 45 26.87 5.79 12.65
C ASP A 45 25.41 5.71 12.12
N ALA A 46 24.46 6.33 12.84
CA ALA A 46 23.07 6.40 12.43
C ALA A 46 22.88 7.25 11.16
N GLN A 47 23.61 8.36 11.02
CA GLN A 47 23.63 9.20 9.82
C GLN A 47 24.18 8.42 8.61
N GLU A 48 25.32 7.76 8.78
CA GLU A 48 25.94 6.94 7.72
C GLU A 48 24.99 5.81 7.28
N LYS A 49 24.36 5.12 8.26
CA LYS A 49 23.36 4.10 7.97
C LYS A 49 22.14 4.68 7.26
N HIS A 50 21.64 5.85 7.67
CA HIS A 50 20.50 6.49 7.03
C HIS A 50 20.79 6.86 5.57
N VAL A 51 21.95 7.46 5.30
CA VAL A 51 22.41 7.79 3.94
C VAL A 51 22.58 6.51 3.11
N ALA A 52 23.17 5.46 3.68
CA ALA A 52 23.34 4.18 3.00
C ALA A 52 21.99 3.55 2.61
N VAL A 53 20.99 3.55 3.50
CA VAL A 53 19.64 3.05 3.15
C VAL A 53 18.97 3.94 2.11
N GLY A 54 19.00 5.26 2.30
CA GLY A 54 18.37 6.22 1.37
C GLY A 54 18.94 6.16 -0.04
N SER A 55 20.27 6.02 -0.17
CA SER A 55 20.95 5.93 -1.47
C SER A 55 20.59 4.70 -2.30
N ARG A 56 20.02 3.67 -1.67
CA ARG A 56 19.57 2.43 -2.32
C ARG A 56 18.15 2.52 -2.85
N LEU A 57 17.37 3.55 -2.48
CA LEU A 57 15.99 3.69 -2.92
C LEU A 57 15.94 4.39 -4.27
N ARG A 58 15.16 3.81 -5.18
CA ARG A 58 14.81 4.42 -6.47
C ARG A 58 13.33 4.73 -6.48
N ILE A 59 12.99 5.92 -6.96
CA ILE A 59 11.63 6.42 -7.02
C ILE A 59 11.24 6.61 -8.49
N GLY A 60 10.14 5.99 -8.90
CA GLY A 60 9.46 6.21 -10.17
C GLY A 60 8.11 6.86 -9.93
N THR A 61 7.67 7.71 -10.85
CA THR A 61 6.37 8.36 -10.80
C THR A 61 5.64 8.16 -12.12
N ALA A 62 4.40 7.71 -12.07
CA ALA A 62 3.54 7.56 -13.23
C ALA A 62 2.35 8.51 -13.10
N GLU A 63 2.19 9.42 -14.07
CA GLU A 63 1.01 10.28 -14.17
C GLU A 63 0.29 9.99 -15.48
N TYR A 64 -0.95 9.50 -15.36
CA TYR A 64 -1.73 9.05 -16.50
C TYR A 64 -3.00 9.88 -16.65
N PHE A 65 -3.12 10.55 -17.81
CA PHE A 65 -4.26 11.42 -18.14
C PHE A 65 -5.21 10.81 -19.17
N GLY A 66 -4.84 9.66 -19.77
CA GLY A 66 -5.64 9.02 -20.82
C GLY A 66 -6.99 8.49 -20.33
N MET A 67 -7.09 8.12 -19.05
CA MET A 67 -8.35 7.74 -18.41
C MET A 67 -8.36 8.20 -16.95
N ASN A 68 -9.56 8.36 -16.39
CA ASN A 68 -9.75 8.85 -15.03
C ASN A 68 -10.95 8.20 -14.34
N ARG A 69 -11.17 8.56 -13.07
CA ARG A 69 -12.26 8.01 -12.24
C ARG A 69 -13.63 8.12 -12.92
N LYS A 70 -13.92 9.24 -13.59
CA LYS A 70 -15.22 9.46 -14.26
C LYS A 70 -15.36 8.55 -15.48
N PHE A 71 -14.32 8.44 -16.30
CA PHE A 71 -14.29 7.54 -17.45
C PHE A 71 -14.58 6.09 -17.03
N ILE A 72 -13.83 5.57 -16.05
CA ILE A 72 -13.93 4.18 -15.60
C ILE A 72 -15.33 3.87 -15.04
N LYS A 73 -15.88 4.79 -14.23
CA LYS A 73 -17.23 4.64 -13.67
C LYS A 73 -18.33 4.65 -14.73
N ARG A 74 -18.20 5.43 -15.82
CA ARG A 74 -19.17 5.40 -16.94
C ARG A 74 -19.21 4.04 -17.62
N SER A 75 -18.07 3.37 -17.71
CA SER A 75 -17.96 1.99 -18.21
C SER A 75 -18.41 0.93 -17.20
N LYS A 76 -19.02 1.33 -16.06
CA LYS A 76 -19.49 0.47 -14.97
C LYS A 76 -18.38 -0.38 -14.32
N LEU A 77 -17.15 0.14 -14.31
CA LEU A 77 -15.98 -0.52 -13.74
C LEU A 77 -15.52 0.18 -12.45
N SER A 78 -14.78 -0.56 -11.61
CA SER A 78 -14.12 -0.01 -10.42
C SER A 78 -12.77 0.63 -10.78
N PRO A 79 -12.53 1.91 -10.45
CA PRO A 79 -11.24 2.56 -10.68
C PRO A 79 -10.08 1.85 -9.98
N ASP A 80 -10.32 1.32 -8.79
CA ASP A 80 -9.35 0.58 -8.01
C ASP A 80 -8.96 -0.73 -8.71
N SER A 81 -9.95 -1.48 -9.18
CA SER A 81 -9.72 -2.75 -9.89
C SER A 81 -8.97 -2.55 -11.21
N ILE A 82 -9.21 -1.44 -11.93
CA ILE A 82 -8.46 -1.11 -13.15
C ILE A 82 -7.01 -0.77 -12.83
N MET A 83 -6.75 -0.01 -11.76
CA MET A 83 -5.37 0.28 -11.34
C MET A 83 -4.63 -1.00 -10.92
N GLN A 84 -5.26 -1.84 -10.09
CA GLN A 84 -4.69 -3.11 -9.65
C GLN A 84 -4.40 -4.05 -10.83
N LEU A 85 -5.30 -4.11 -11.82
CA LEU A 85 -5.06 -4.87 -13.04
C LEU A 85 -3.90 -4.29 -13.87
N ALA A 86 -3.79 -2.97 -13.97
CA ALA A 86 -2.69 -2.32 -14.68
C ALA A 86 -1.33 -2.63 -14.01
N VAL A 87 -1.27 -2.62 -12.68
CA VAL A 87 -0.08 -3.01 -11.90
C VAL A 87 0.31 -4.46 -12.18
N GLN A 88 -0.66 -5.38 -12.18
CA GLN A 88 -0.40 -6.79 -12.50
C GLN A 88 0.04 -7.00 -13.94
N LEU A 89 -0.55 -6.28 -14.89
CA LEU A 89 -0.17 -6.33 -16.31
C LEU A 89 1.26 -5.79 -16.52
N ALA A 90 1.61 -4.67 -15.88
CA ALA A 90 2.94 -4.10 -15.94
C ALA A 90 4.00 -5.06 -15.38
N PHE A 91 3.69 -5.67 -14.23
CA PHE A 91 4.55 -6.66 -13.61
C PHE A 91 4.74 -7.90 -14.50
N TYR A 92 3.65 -8.44 -15.05
CA TYR A 92 3.73 -9.60 -15.95
C TYR A 92 4.54 -9.29 -17.22
N LYS A 93 4.38 -8.11 -17.81
CA LYS A 93 5.17 -7.69 -18.98
C LYS A 93 6.68 -7.63 -18.71
N LEU A 94 7.07 -7.23 -17.50
CA LEU A 94 8.48 -7.06 -17.15
C LEU A 94 9.14 -8.36 -16.66
N PHE A 95 8.41 -9.20 -15.94
CA PHE A 95 8.99 -10.34 -15.23
C PHE A 95 8.42 -11.70 -15.65
N ASN A 96 7.39 -11.73 -16.49
CA ASN A 96 6.68 -12.94 -16.92
C ASN A 96 6.12 -13.76 -15.73
N GLU A 97 5.76 -13.07 -14.65
CA GLU A 97 5.24 -13.62 -13.39
C GLU A 97 4.01 -12.81 -12.92
N PHE A 98 3.25 -13.33 -11.95
CA PHE A 98 2.17 -12.59 -11.29
C PHE A 98 2.56 -12.27 -9.84
N GLY A 99 2.47 -11.00 -9.44
CA GLY A 99 2.78 -10.57 -8.08
C GLY A 99 1.57 -10.68 -7.13
N ARG A 100 1.82 -10.85 -5.83
CA ARG A 100 0.76 -11.00 -4.81
C ARG A 100 0.67 -9.75 -3.93
N THR A 101 -0.55 -9.36 -3.55
CA THR A 101 -0.84 -8.26 -2.60
C THR A 101 -1.42 -8.82 -1.29
N GLU A 102 -1.24 -8.13 -0.16
CA GLU A 102 -1.72 -8.60 1.14
C GLU A 102 -3.25 -8.54 1.26
N CYS A 103 -3.90 -9.67 1.54
CA CYS A 103 -5.26 -9.66 2.07
C CYS A 103 -5.50 -10.89 2.96
N VAL A 104 -5.77 -10.63 4.24
CA VAL A 104 -6.43 -11.60 5.12
C VAL A 104 -7.86 -11.76 4.63
N ARG A 105 -8.28 -13.01 4.42
CA ARG A 105 -9.64 -13.33 3.97
C ARG A 105 -10.61 -13.31 5.15
N SER A 106 -11.08 -12.13 5.54
CA SER A 106 -12.04 -11.93 6.64
C SER A 106 -13.47 -12.41 6.34
N ALA A 107 -13.75 -12.80 5.09
CA ALA A 107 -15.03 -13.33 4.66
C ALA A 107 -15.15 -14.83 4.98
N THR A 108 -15.69 -15.15 6.15
CA THR A 108 -16.02 -16.53 6.57
C THR A 108 -17.53 -16.76 6.54
N CYS A 109 -17.97 -18.02 6.60
CA CYS A 109 -19.39 -18.33 6.78
C CYS A 109 -19.95 -17.69 8.07
N ALA A 110 -19.15 -17.62 9.14
CA ALA A 110 -19.55 -16.96 10.38
C ALA A 110 -19.69 -15.43 10.20
N THR A 111 -18.82 -14.81 9.41
CA THR A 111 -18.90 -13.39 9.05
C THR A 111 -20.18 -13.11 8.23
N ARG A 112 -20.47 -13.95 7.23
CA ARG A 112 -21.70 -13.87 6.42
C ARG A 112 -22.95 -13.99 7.28
N ASP A 113 -23.03 -15.01 8.11
CA ASP A 113 -24.23 -15.31 8.90
C ASP A 113 -24.50 -14.20 9.95
N THR A 114 -23.44 -13.64 10.53
CA THR A 114 -23.54 -12.50 11.44
C THR A 114 -23.99 -11.23 10.72
N VAL A 115 -23.47 -10.95 9.52
CA VAL A 115 -23.89 -9.80 8.71
C VAL A 115 -25.38 -9.89 8.34
N LEU A 116 -25.83 -11.06 7.89
CA LEU A 116 -27.23 -11.29 7.53
C LEU A 116 -28.18 -11.20 8.74
N ALA A 117 -27.74 -11.66 9.91
CA ALA A 117 -28.52 -11.56 11.15
C ALA A 117 -28.66 -10.10 11.64
N VAL A 118 -27.56 -9.32 11.56
CA VAL A 118 -27.56 -7.89 11.90
C VAL A 118 -28.44 -7.10 10.96
N GLU A 119 -28.37 -7.37 9.64
CA GLU A 119 -29.17 -6.68 8.63
C GLU A 119 -30.67 -6.92 8.79
N ASN A 120 -31.06 -8.15 9.11
CA ASN A 120 -32.47 -8.52 9.25
C ASN A 120 -33.02 -8.34 10.67
N GLY A 121 -32.17 -7.94 11.64
CA GLY A 121 -32.56 -7.80 13.05
C GLY A 121 -33.03 -9.12 13.68
N GLN A 122 -32.46 -10.24 13.26
CA GLN A 122 -32.93 -11.58 13.60
C GLN A 122 -31.84 -12.41 14.28
N GLY A 123 -32.24 -13.20 15.29
CA GLY A 123 -31.36 -14.10 16.04
C GLY A 123 -30.62 -13.44 17.22
N ASP A 124 -29.81 -14.24 17.92
CA ASP A 124 -28.97 -13.75 19.02
C ASP A 124 -27.68 -13.12 18.47
N LEU A 125 -27.74 -11.80 18.27
CA LEU A 125 -26.62 -11.04 17.71
C LEU A 125 -25.37 -11.11 18.59
N ALA A 126 -25.52 -11.20 19.91
CA ALA A 126 -24.39 -11.24 20.83
C ALA A 126 -23.64 -12.58 20.71
N GLU A 127 -24.37 -13.68 20.55
CA GLU A 127 -23.79 -15.01 20.31
C GLU A 127 -23.11 -15.09 18.93
N LEU A 128 -23.76 -14.56 17.88
CA LEU A 128 -23.22 -14.56 16.52
C LEU A 128 -21.93 -13.74 16.41
N LEU A 129 -21.87 -12.57 17.05
CA LEU A 129 -20.65 -11.76 17.14
C LEU A 129 -19.52 -12.50 17.86
N LYS A 130 -19.81 -13.17 18.98
CA LYS A 130 -18.82 -13.99 19.71
C LYS A 130 -18.32 -15.14 18.86
N LYS A 131 -19.20 -15.83 18.14
CA LYS A 131 -18.87 -16.94 17.24
C LYS A 131 -18.03 -16.48 16.06
N CYS A 132 -18.38 -15.35 15.43
CA CYS A 132 -17.60 -14.74 14.36
C CYS A 132 -16.18 -14.41 14.82
N SER A 133 -16.04 -13.81 16.01
CA SER A 133 -14.74 -13.47 16.61
C SER A 133 -13.90 -14.71 16.95
N ALA A 134 -14.53 -15.75 17.53
CA ALA A 134 -13.86 -17.00 17.86
C ALA A 134 -13.38 -17.76 16.60
N VAL A 135 -14.21 -17.83 15.55
CA VAL A 135 -13.84 -18.47 14.28
C VAL A 135 -12.70 -17.73 13.61
N HIS A 136 -12.73 -16.39 13.60
CA HIS A 136 -11.63 -15.58 13.07
C HIS A 136 -10.33 -15.83 13.84
N SER A 137 -10.39 -15.85 15.17
CA SER A 137 -9.22 -16.10 16.04
C SER A 137 -8.67 -17.51 15.91
N GLN A 138 -9.55 -18.51 15.74
CA GLN A 138 -9.17 -19.91 15.54
C GLN A 138 -8.54 -20.13 14.15
N MET A 139 -9.07 -19.53 13.09
CA MET A 139 -8.47 -19.59 11.75
C MET A 139 -7.08 -18.96 11.72
N ILE A 140 -6.84 -17.89 12.48
CA ILE A 140 -5.49 -17.32 12.68
C ILE A 140 -4.55 -18.33 13.35
N LYS A 141 -5.04 -19.11 14.32
CA LYS A 141 -4.27 -20.09 15.08
C LYS A 141 -3.99 -21.39 14.32
N GLU A 142 -4.96 -21.90 13.56
CA GLU A 142 -4.86 -23.15 12.78
C GLU A 142 -4.02 -23.00 11.52
N ALA A 143 -3.99 -21.79 10.93
CA ALA A 143 -3.05 -21.49 9.87
C ALA A 143 -1.59 -21.65 10.34
N ALA A 144 -1.31 -21.66 11.66
CA ALA A 144 0.00 -21.30 12.17
C ALA A 144 1.08 -22.38 12.32
N THR A 145 0.75 -23.67 12.35
CA THR A 145 1.70 -24.66 12.92
C THR A 145 2.40 -25.56 11.90
N GLU A 146 1.82 -25.84 10.73
CA GLU A 146 2.48 -26.63 9.66
C GLU A 146 2.52 -25.91 8.31
N LEU A 147 1.44 -25.18 7.97
CA LEU A 147 1.38 -24.34 6.78
C LEU A 147 2.47 -23.25 6.81
N PHE A 148 2.76 -22.66 7.98
CA PHE A 148 3.69 -21.52 8.08
C PHE A 148 5.17 -21.86 7.83
N ASN A 149 5.52 -23.13 7.89
CA ASN A 149 6.88 -23.60 7.55
C ASN A 149 6.98 -24.13 6.11
N SER A 150 5.88 -24.15 5.34
CA SER A 150 5.92 -24.58 3.95
C SER A 150 6.55 -23.50 3.05
N ASP A 151 7.26 -23.94 2.01
CA ASP A 151 7.80 -23.05 0.97
C ASP A 151 6.70 -22.22 0.32
N VAL A 152 5.51 -22.79 0.19
CA VAL A 152 4.32 -22.10 -0.32
C VAL A 152 3.95 -20.94 0.58
N TYR A 153 3.91 -21.12 1.90
CA TYR A 153 3.60 -20.02 2.82
C TYR A 153 4.68 -18.95 2.86
N GLN A 154 5.96 -19.33 2.84
CA GLN A 154 7.04 -18.36 2.76
C GLN A 154 6.94 -17.53 1.47
N TYR A 155 6.73 -18.18 0.33
CA TYR A 155 6.46 -17.53 -0.95
C TYR A 155 5.21 -16.62 -0.89
N MET A 156 4.13 -17.09 -0.27
CA MET A 156 2.88 -16.34 -0.12
C MET A 156 3.00 -15.06 0.71
N ASN A 157 4.01 -14.95 1.59
CA ASN A 157 4.31 -13.78 2.41
C ASN A 157 5.43 -12.90 1.83
N GLN A 158 6.01 -13.26 0.69
CA GLN A 158 6.88 -12.36 -0.07
C GLN A 158 6.01 -11.42 -0.90
N PHE A 159 5.60 -10.29 -0.32
CA PHE A 159 4.83 -9.26 -1.02
C PHE A 159 5.72 -8.44 -1.94
N VAL A 160 6.07 -9.07 -3.07
CA VAL A 160 6.86 -8.45 -4.13
C VAL A 160 6.16 -7.22 -4.71
N ILE A 161 4.83 -7.18 -4.71
CA ILE A 161 4.05 -5.98 -5.02
C ILE A 161 3.25 -5.60 -3.78
N SER A 162 3.69 -4.60 -3.03
CA SER A 162 2.89 -4.01 -1.96
C SER A 162 2.26 -2.73 -2.48
N THR A 163 0.94 -2.60 -2.35
CA THR A 163 0.17 -1.48 -2.91
C THR A 163 -0.66 -0.78 -1.85
N SER A 164 -0.74 0.54 -1.90
CA SER A 164 -1.67 1.32 -1.07
C SER A 164 -2.33 2.43 -1.90
N THR A 165 -3.53 2.84 -1.50
CA THR A 165 -4.31 3.85 -2.22
C THR A 165 -4.81 4.95 -1.29
N LEU A 166 -4.77 6.19 -1.77
CA LEU A 166 -5.36 7.35 -1.11
C LEU A 166 -6.22 8.09 -2.12
N ALA A 167 -7.52 7.80 -2.15
CA ALA A 167 -8.46 8.41 -3.09
C ALA A 167 -8.93 9.81 -2.63
N THR A 168 -8.02 10.79 -2.59
CA THR A 168 -8.32 12.18 -2.23
C THR A 168 -7.68 13.18 -3.20
N GLU A 169 -8.31 14.34 -3.37
CA GLU A 169 -7.77 15.48 -4.12
C GLU A 169 -6.88 16.39 -3.25
N THR A 170 -6.90 16.19 -1.93
CA THR A 170 -6.14 17.02 -0.97
C THR A 170 -4.69 16.59 -0.79
N VAL A 171 -4.39 15.31 -1.05
CA VAL A 171 -3.04 14.76 -1.00
C VAL A 171 -2.53 14.66 -2.42
N VAL A 172 -1.47 15.40 -2.72
CA VAL A 172 -0.86 15.44 -4.06
C VAL A 172 -0.38 14.04 -4.43
N LEU A 173 0.50 13.45 -3.59
CA LEU A 173 1.07 12.11 -3.74
C LEU A 173 1.44 11.57 -2.34
N GLY A 174 1.42 10.24 -2.17
CA GLY A 174 1.97 9.53 -1.02
C GLY A 174 2.93 8.46 -1.50
N GLY A 175 3.73 7.87 -0.61
CA GLY A 175 4.71 6.84 -0.98
C GLY A 175 5.22 6.08 0.23
N PHE A 176 5.59 4.82 0.02
CA PHE A 176 6.21 3.96 1.03
C PHE A 176 7.22 3.02 0.33
N GLY A 177 8.26 2.63 1.06
CA GLY A 177 9.30 1.75 0.51
C GLY A 177 8.83 0.31 0.32
N PRO A 178 9.55 -0.52 -0.45
CA PRO A 178 9.26 -1.95 -0.57
C PRO A 178 9.30 -2.67 0.78
N VAL A 179 8.41 -3.64 0.96
CA VAL A 179 8.34 -4.50 2.16
C VAL A 179 9.26 -5.72 2.07
N VAL A 180 9.80 -6.01 0.88
CA VAL A 180 10.83 -7.03 0.64
C VAL A 180 11.98 -6.45 -0.20
N PRO A 181 13.22 -6.97 -0.08
CA PRO A 181 14.38 -6.42 -0.80
C PRO A 181 14.23 -6.40 -2.32
N ASP A 182 13.55 -7.40 -2.89
CA ASP A 182 13.26 -7.54 -4.32
C ASP A 182 11.79 -7.20 -4.64
N GLY A 183 11.28 -6.10 -4.07
CA GLY A 183 9.88 -5.73 -4.19
C GLY A 183 9.66 -4.29 -4.65
N PHE A 184 8.39 -3.98 -4.86
CA PHE A 184 7.89 -2.64 -5.11
C PHE A 184 6.98 -2.18 -3.98
N GLY A 185 7.14 -0.93 -3.54
CA GLY A 185 6.12 -0.19 -2.81
C GLY A 185 5.39 0.75 -3.77
N ILE A 186 4.09 0.56 -3.96
CA ILE A 186 3.30 1.30 -4.96
C ILE A 186 2.16 2.03 -4.26
N ALA A 187 2.29 3.34 -4.12
CA ALA A 187 1.20 4.18 -3.64
C ALA A 187 0.51 4.83 -4.84
N TYR A 188 -0.79 4.60 -5.02
CA TYR A 188 -1.55 5.15 -6.15
C TYR A 188 -2.75 6.00 -5.72
N ASN A 189 -3.19 6.84 -6.64
CA ASN A 189 -4.38 7.67 -6.49
C ASN A 189 -5.16 7.71 -7.81
N VAL A 190 -6.48 7.58 -7.74
CA VAL A 190 -7.37 7.66 -8.88
C VAL A 190 -8.41 8.75 -8.65
N VAL A 191 -8.12 9.94 -9.19
CA VAL A 191 -8.94 11.14 -9.03
C VAL A 191 -9.77 11.41 -10.30
N PRO A 192 -10.75 12.34 -10.24
CA PRO A 192 -11.53 12.74 -11.42
C PRO A 192 -10.70 13.26 -12.59
N ALA A 193 -9.55 13.88 -12.33
CA ALA A 193 -8.70 14.48 -13.36
C ALA A 193 -7.73 13.48 -14.00
N LYS A 194 -7.14 12.59 -13.20
CA LYS A 194 -6.02 11.71 -13.60
C LYS A 194 -5.92 10.46 -12.74
N MET A 195 -5.08 9.53 -13.18
CA MET A 195 -4.56 8.44 -12.37
C MET A 195 -3.07 8.71 -12.09
N GLY A 196 -2.60 8.37 -10.90
CA GLY A 196 -1.20 8.58 -10.52
C GLY A 196 -0.67 7.47 -9.62
N ALA A 197 0.62 7.19 -9.71
CA ALA A 197 1.32 6.27 -8.81
C ALA A 197 2.74 6.75 -8.50
N VAL A 198 3.15 6.60 -7.24
CA VAL A 198 4.55 6.65 -6.80
C VAL A 198 5.00 5.21 -6.55
N ILE A 199 6.08 4.82 -7.21
CA ILE A 199 6.67 3.49 -7.14
C ILE A 199 8.06 3.62 -6.51
N LEU A 200 8.33 2.80 -5.50
CA LEU A 200 9.64 2.68 -4.89
C LEU A 200 10.18 1.27 -5.09
N SER A 201 11.47 1.15 -5.36
CA SER A 201 12.22 -0.12 -5.38
C SER A 201 13.60 0.08 -4.75
N TYR A 202 14.23 -1.00 -4.30
CA TYR A 202 15.65 -0.97 -3.97
C TYR A 202 16.48 -1.20 -5.24
N ASN A 203 17.62 -0.51 -5.36
CA ASN A 203 18.58 -0.71 -6.44
C ASN A 203 19.07 -2.17 -6.48
N GLY A 204 19.17 -2.73 -7.68
CA GLY A 204 19.77 -4.05 -7.92
C GLY A 204 18.97 -4.90 -8.89
N GLN A 205 17.84 -5.45 -8.43
CA GLN A 205 17.07 -6.45 -9.20
C GLN A 205 15.86 -5.86 -9.93
N ARG A 206 15.22 -4.83 -9.36
CA ARG A 206 14.01 -4.21 -9.91
C ARG A 206 14.13 -2.70 -9.94
N ASP A 207 13.61 -2.10 -10.99
CA ASP A 207 13.71 -0.66 -11.22
C ASP A 207 12.32 -0.01 -11.23
N ALA A 208 12.09 0.88 -10.25
CA ALA A 208 10.84 1.64 -10.11
C ALA A 208 10.52 2.53 -11.31
N THR A 209 11.53 3.06 -12.02
CA THR A 209 11.34 3.91 -13.20
C THR A 209 10.87 3.09 -14.40
N ILE A 210 11.48 1.93 -14.63
CA ILE A 210 11.06 0.99 -15.69
C ILE A 210 9.64 0.46 -15.40
N PHE A 211 9.33 0.18 -14.13
CA PHE A 211 7.99 -0.22 -13.72
C PHE A 211 6.95 0.88 -13.96
N ALA A 212 7.30 2.15 -13.71
CA ALA A 212 6.43 3.28 -13.97
C ALA A 212 6.06 3.38 -15.47
N ASP A 213 7.04 3.22 -16.36
CA ASP A 213 6.82 3.23 -17.81
C ASP A 213 5.91 2.07 -18.24
N ALA A 214 6.18 0.86 -17.75
CA ALA A 214 5.35 -0.32 -18.03
C ALA A 214 3.91 -0.18 -17.51
N LEU A 215 3.72 0.53 -16.39
CA LEU A 215 2.41 0.86 -15.84
C LEU A 215 1.63 1.80 -16.76
N LEU A 216 2.28 2.86 -17.28
CA LEU A 216 1.65 3.78 -18.24
C LEU A 216 1.20 3.05 -19.50
N GLU A 217 2.07 2.21 -20.08
CA GLU A 217 1.71 1.38 -21.24
C GLU A 217 0.54 0.43 -20.95
N SER A 218 0.52 -0.16 -19.76
CA SER A 218 -0.54 -1.08 -19.33
C SER A 218 -1.89 -0.35 -19.20
N LEU A 219 -1.87 0.88 -18.67
CA LEU A 219 -3.05 1.74 -18.60
C LEU A 219 -3.56 2.09 -20.02
N ASP A 220 -2.68 2.39 -20.98
CA ASP A 220 -3.09 2.63 -22.37
C ASP A 220 -3.75 1.41 -23.02
N ILE A 221 -3.21 0.21 -22.79
CA ILE A 221 -3.81 -1.04 -23.29
C ILE A 221 -5.23 -1.22 -22.71
N LEU A 222 -5.40 -1.00 -21.41
CA LEU A 222 -6.69 -1.15 -20.74
C LEU A 222 -7.70 -0.09 -21.22
N LYS A 223 -7.28 1.18 -21.36
CA LYS A 223 -8.12 2.25 -21.92
C LYS A 223 -8.66 1.86 -23.30
N ASN A 224 -7.76 1.49 -24.21
CA ASN A 224 -8.12 1.12 -25.59
C ASN A 224 -9.07 -0.09 -25.63
N THR A 225 -8.90 -1.04 -24.70
CA THR A 225 -9.77 -2.20 -24.57
C THR A 225 -11.17 -1.81 -24.09
N ILE A 226 -11.27 -0.95 -23.08
CA ILE A 226 -12.54 -0.46 -22.56
C ILE A 226 -13.30 0.34 -23.63
N GLU A 227 -12.61 1.24 -24.34
CA GLU A 227 -13.23 2.05 -25.41
C GLU A 227 -13.82 1.17 -26.53
N LYS A 228 -13.10 0.14 -26.96
CA LYS A 228 -13.54 -0.74 -28.06
C LYS A 228 -14.66 -1.70 -27.68
N LYS A 229 -14.78 -2.09 -26.41
CA LYS A 229 -15.62 -3.24 -25.99
C LYS A 229 -16.78 -2.87 -25.07
N LEU A 230 -16.71 -1.72 -24.38
CA LEU A 230 -17.65 -1.39 -23.30
C LEU A 230 -18.35 -0.03 -23.46
N LEU A 231 -17.93 0.80 -24.42
CA LEU A 231 -18.55 2.10 -24.69
C LEU A 231 -19.40 2.09 -25.98
N ILE A 232 -20.18 1.01 -26.16
CA ILE A 232 -21.22 0.91 -27.19
C ILE A 232 -22.47 1.66 -26.70
#